data_AF-A0A1G6ZEW0-F1
#
_entry.id   AF-A0A1G6ZEW0-F1
#
_cell.length_a   1.000
_cell.length_b   1.000
_cell.length_c   1.000
_cell.angle_alpha   90.00
_cell.angle_beta   90.00
_cell.angle_gamma   90.00
#
_symmetry.space_group_name_H-M   'P 1'
#
loop_
_entity.id
_entity.type
_entity.pdbx_description
1 polymer ?
#
loop_
_entity_poly.entity_id
_entity_poly.type
_entity_poly.pdbx_seq_one_letter_code
_entity_poly.pdbx_strand_id
1 'polypeptide(L)'
;MADADYCELCDLPLSQCVHGRPEPVPPPAPAPAPRTPRVKAPPRVPGTRAAAAPARSTAPRKWTSPEELRPAILATLQDAGGELDAEDVFEQLEERIGERLRPGDRETNPQGELRWRAAARKARKALMDDGLVDAAPGVWRLSDLGRRTVTPEA
;
A
#
# COMPACT_ATOMS: atom_id res chain seq x y z
N MET A 1 42.14 20.69 31.73
CA MET A 1 41.06 20.97 30.75
C MET A 1 40.55 19.60 30.35
N ALA A 2 39.41 19.18 30.91
CA ALA A 2 39.08 17.78 31.21
C ALA A 2 38.12 17.15 30.18
N ASP A 3 38.53 15.99 29.65
CA ASP A 3 37.81 14.70 29.52
C ASP A 3 36.28 14.64 29.49
N ALA A 4 35.61 15.50 28.72
CA ALA A 4 34.16 15.43 28.54
C ALA A 4 33.70 14.52 27.38
N ASP A 5 34.62 13.89 26.64
CA ASP A 5 34.32 13.14 25.42
C ASP A 5 34.23 11.60 25.60
N TYR A 6 34.55 11.09 26.79
CA TYR A 6 34.51 9.66 27.11
C TYR A 6 33.49 9.36 28.20
N CYS A 7 32.74 8.27 28.01
CA CYS A 7 31.71 7.87 28.97
C CYS A 7 32.34 7.13 30.15
N GLU A 8 32.16 7.66 31.35
CA GLU A 8 32.74 7.13 32.61
C GLU A 8 32.30 5.69 32.96
N LEU A 9 31.26 5.16 32.31
CA LEU A 9 30.74 3.82 32.57
C LEU A 9 31.29 2.73 31.64
N CYS A 10 31.78 3.12 30.47
CA CYS A 10 32.21 2.21 29.41
C CYS A 10 33.59 2.57 28.83
N ASP A 11 34.23 3.64 29.31
CA ASP A 11 35.52 4.21 28.85
C ASP A 11 35.64 4.36 27.31
N LEU A 12 34.49 4.44 26.63
CA LEU A 12 34.38 4.62 25.18
C LEU A 12 34.03 6.08 24.85
N PRO A 13 34.44 6.58 23.67
CA PRO A 13 34.03 7.90 23.23
C PRO A 13 32.49 7.98 23.15
N LEU A 14 31.89 9.09 23.57
CA LEU A 14 30.43 9.26 23.66
C LEU A 14 29.71 8.95 22.33
N SER A 15 30.34 9.24 21.18
CA SER A 15 29.79 8.94 19.85
C SER A 15 29.61 7.45 19.56
N GLN A 16 30.30 6.57 20.29
CA GLN A 16 30.26 5.12 20.12
C GLN A 16 29.68 4.39 21.32
N CYS A 17 29.47 5.06 22.46
CA CYS A 17 28.88 4.41 23.63
C CYS A 17 27.34 4.42 23.58
N VAL A 18 26.75 3.25 23.85
CA VAL A 18 25.28 3.05 23.95
C VAL A 18 24.65 3.90 25.06
N HIS A 19 25.42 4.27 26.08
CA HIS A 19 24.96 5.08 27.22
C HIS A 19 24.94 6.59 26.94
N GLY A 20 25.57 7.04 25.85
CA GLY A 20 25.90 8.46 25.62
C GLY A 20 25.28 9.07 24.36
N ARG A 21 24.30 8.44 23.72
CA ARG A 21 23.63 9.05 22.57
C ARG A 21 22.54 10.01 23.06
N PRO A 22 22.67 11.35 22.95
CA PRO A 22 21.51 12.21 23.06
C PRO A 22 20.53 11.84 21.93
N GLU A 23 19.24 11.73 22.28
CA GLU A 23 18.20 11.47 21.29
C GLU A 23 18.27 12.53 20.18
N PRO A 24 18.24 12.14 18.89
CA PRO A 24 18.20 13.11 17.82
C PRO A 24 16.90 13.92 17.96
N VAL A 25 17.06 15.22 18.24
CA VAL A 25 15.94 16.16 18.26
C VAL A 25 15.25 16.09 16.89
N PRO A 26 13.94 15.80 16.81
CA PRO A 26 13.26 15.72 15.54
C PRO A 26 13.38 17.08 14.81
N PRO A 27 13.65 17.10 13.49
CA PRO A 27 13.70 18.34 12.75
C PRO A 27 12.35 19.07 12.89
N PRO A 28 12.34 20.41 13.04
CA PRO A 28 11.10 21.16 13.11
C PRO A 28 10.27 20.87 11.85
N ALA A 29 9.01 20.49 12.06
CA ALA A 29 8.08 20.19 10.98
C ALA A 29 8.09 21.33 9.94
N PRO A 30 8.11 21.03 8.63
CA PRO A 30 8.05 22.06 7.62
C PRO A 30 6.76 22.87 7.82
N ALA A 31 6.90 24.20 7.85
CA ALA A 31 5.78 25.12 7.97
C ALA A 31 4.70 24.76 6.92
N PRO A 32 3.41 24.82 7.28
CA PRO A 32 2.34 24.50 6.34
C PRO A 32 2.45 25.43 5.13
N ALA A 33 2.54 24.84 3.93
CA ALA A 33 2.52 25.58 2.68
C ALA A 33 1.30 26.54 2.65
N PRO A 34 1.45 27.76 2.09
CA PRO A 34 0.35 28.70 2.00
C PRO A 34 -0.79 28.07 1.19
N ARG A 35 -1.95 27.92 1.85
CA ARG A 35 -3.18 27.46 1.21
C ARG A 35 -3.60 28.52 0.21
N THR A 36 -3.46 28.24 -1.08
CA THR A 36 -4.06 29.07 -2.11
C THR A 36 -5.58 29.07 -1.90
N PRO A 37 -6.26 30.22 -1.96
CA PRO A 37 -7.71 30.25 -1.84
C PRO A 37 -8.31 29.51 -3.02
N ARG A 38 -9.00 28.40 -2.74
CA ARG A 38 -9.79 27.65 -3.71
C ARG A 38 -10.85 28.59 -4.26
N VAL A 39 -10.67 29.04 -5.51
CA VAL A 39 -11.72 29.76 -6.25
C VAL A 39 -12.95 28.86 -6.28
N LYS A 40 -14.04 29.32 -5.65
CA LYS A 40 -15.32 28.62 -5.69
C LYS A 40 -15.81 28.62 -7.13
N ALA A 41 -15.85 27.44 -7.75
CA ALA A 41 -16.54 27.27 -9.02
C ALA A 41 -18.02 27.69 -8.87
N PRO A 42 -18.63 28.30 -9.89
CA PRO A 42 -20.04 28.68 -9.83
C PRO A 42 -20.92 27.43 -9.66
N PRO A 43 -22.08 27.56 -8.97
CA PRO A 43 -23.01 26.44 -8.78
C PRO A 43 -23.48 25.94 -10.14
N ARG A 44 -23.19 24.67 -10.44
CA ARG A 44 -23.65 23.98 -11.64
C ARG A 44 -25.16 23.76 -11.50
N VAL A 45 -25.95 24.45 -12.31
CA VAL A 45 -27.39 24.21 -12.44
C VAL A 45 -27.64 22.73 -12.83
N PRO A 46 -28.51 21.99 -12.11
CA PRO A 46 -28.88 20.63 -12.50
C PRO A 46 -29.81 20.69 -13.72
N GLY A 47 -29.22 20.64 -14.90
CA GLY A 47 -29.95 20.36 -16.14
C GLY A 47 -30.04 18.86 -16.35
N THR A 48 -31.27 18.37 -16.52
CA THR A 48 -31.62 16.97 -16.78
C THR A 48 -30.65 16.31 -17.78
N ARG A 49 -29.93 15.28 -17.34
CA ARG A 49 -29.34 14.29 -18.24
C ARG A 49 -29.71 12.93 -17.68
N ALA A 50 -30.54 12.24 -18.45
CA ALA A 50 -30.87 10.83 -18.26
C ALA A 50 -29.59 10.04 -17.95
N ALA A 51 -29.70 9.12 -16.99
CA ALA A 51 -28.62 8.26 -16.55
C ALA A 51 -28.18 7.33 -17.70
N ALA A 52 -27.25 7.82 -18.52
CA ALA A 52 -26.45 6.97 -19.38
C ALA A 52 -25.28 6.43 -18.53
N ALA A 53 -25.20 5.11 -18.41
CA ALA A 53 -24.11 4.41 -17.73
C ALA A 53 -22.75 4.94 -18.23
N PRO A 54 -21.75 5.14 -17.35
CA PRO A 54 -20.48 5.69 -17.75
C PRO A 54 -19.80 4.72 -18.74
N ALA A 55 -19.64 5.16 -19.99
CA ALA A 55 -18.83 4.45 -20.97
C ALA A 55 -17.40 4.33 -20.41
N ARG A 56 -16.97 3.08 -20.17
CA ARG A 56 -15.62 2.76 -19.71
C ARG A 56 -14.63 3.33 -20.73
N SER A 57 -13.77 4.24 -20.28
CA SER A 57 -12.73 4.82 -21.14
C SER A 57 -11.86 3.70 -21.71
N THR A 58 -11.78 3.61 -23.04
CA THR A 58 -11.02 2.61 -23.81
C THR A 58 -9.53 2.91 -23.90
N ALA A 59 -9.06 4.01 -23.29
CA ALA A 59 -7.63 4.30 -23.24
C ALA A 59 -6.89 3.22 -22.43
N PRO A 60 -5.76 2.68 -22.94
CA PRO A 60 -4.98 1.71 -22.20
C PRO A 60 -4.48 2.34 -20.90
N ARG A 61 -4.83 1.73 -19.76
CA ARG A 61 -4.41 2.22 -18.44
C ARG A 61 -2.89 2.15 -18.32
N LYS A 62 -2.29 3.16 -17.68
CA LYS A 62 -0.84 3.23 -17.43
C LYS A 62 -0.35 2.22 -16.37
N TRP A 63 -1.26 1.79 -15.49
CA TRP A 63 -1.00 0.88 -14.36
C TRP A 63 -2.10 -0.18 -14.27
N THR A 64 -1.79 -1.29 -13.62
CA THR A 64 -2.71 -2.39 -13.35
C THR A 64 -3.78 -1.91 -12.36
N SER A 65 -5.04 -2.18 -12.68
CA SER A 65 -6.14 -1.80 -11.82
C SER A 65 -6.25 -2.74 -10.61
N PRO A 66 -6.76 -2.27 -9.45
CA PRO A 66 -7.02 -3.13 -8.31
C PRO A 66 -7.93 -4.33 -8.62
N GLU A 67 -8.88 -4.18 -9.55
CA GLU A 67 -9.79 -5.25 -9.96
C GLU A 67 -9.05 -6.39 -10.68
N GLU A 68 -8.06 -6.07 -11.52
CA GLU A 68 -7.21 -7.06 -12.20
C GLU A 68 -6.35 -7.87 -11.21
N LEU A 69 -6.04 -7.30 -10.04
CA LEU A 69 -5.22 -7.94 -9.00
C LEU A 69 -6.01 -8.90 -8.09
N ARG A 70 -7.32 -8.73 -7.98
CA ARG A 70 -8.19 -9.55 -7.11
C ARG A 70 -8.03 -11.06 -7.34
N PRO A 71 -8.17 -11.60 -8.57
CA PRO A 71 -8.05 -13.04 -8.78
C PRO A 71 -6.65 -13.56 -8.44
N ALA A 72 -5.61 -12.79 -8.73
CA ALA A 72 -4.23 -13.17 -8.41
C ALA A 72 -3.97 -13.20 -6.90
N ILE A 73 -4.53 -12.25 -6.13
CA ILE A 73 -4.45 -12.25 -4.66
C ILE A 73 -5.12 -13.50 -4.09
N LEU A 74 -6.34 -13.80 -4.55
CA LEU A 74 -7.09 -14.94 -4.06
C LEU A 74 -6.39 -16.28 -4.34
N ALA A 75 -5.85 -16.44 -5.55
CA ALA A 75 -5.05 -17.61 -5.90
C ALA A 75 -3.78 -17.71 -5.05
N THR A 76 -3.11 -16.58 -4.76
CA THR A 76 -1.87 -16.56 -3.96
C THR A 76 -2.14 -17.00 -2.53
N LEU A 77 -3.24 -16.52 -1.94
CA LEU A 77 -3.66 -16.99 -0.64
C LEU A 77 -4.04 -18.47 -0.66
N GLN A 78 -4.72 -18.96 -1.70
CA GLN A 78 -5.08 -20.37 -1.79
C GLN A 78 -3.85 -21.28 -1.87
N ASP A 79 -2.85 -20.93 -2.69
CA ASP A 79 -1.61 -21.70 -2.81
C ASP A 79 -0.84 -21.76 -1.48
N ALA A 80 -0.95 -20.71 -0.66
CA ALA A 80 -0.40 -20.65 0.69
C ALA A 80 -1.22 -21.39 1.76
N GLY A 81 -2.29 -22.11 1.39
CA GLY A 81 -3.18 -22.80 2.35
C GLY A 81 -4.33 -21.93 2.89
N GLY A 82 -4.51 -20.75 2.31
CA GLY A 82 -5.58 -19.79 2.59
C GLY A 82 -5.25 -18.75 3.64
N GLU A 83 -4.01 -18.66 4.09
CA GLU A 83 -3.51 -17.63 5.00
C GLU A 83 -2.05 -17.32 4.72
N LEU A 84 -1.68 -16.05 4.71
CA LEU A 84 -0.30 -15.62 4.48
C LEU A 84 -0.05 -14.21 5.05
N ASP A 85 1.16 -13.96 5.53
CA ASP A 85 1.58 -12.63 5.99
C ASP A 85 1.56 -11.60 4.86
N ALA A 86 1.28 -10.34 5.19
CA ALA A 86 1.07 -9.29 4.18
C ALA A 86 2.29 -9.07 3.28
N GLU A 87 3.50 -9.13 3.84
CA GLU A 87 4.75 -8.98 3.07
C GLU A 87 4.96 -10.18 2.15
N ASP A 88 4.80 -11.41 2.66
CA ASP A 88 4.89 -12.64 1.87
C ASP A 88 3.84 -12.70 0.76
N VAL A 89 2.63 -12.18 0.99
CA VAL A 89 1.61 -12.02 -0.06
C VAL A 89 2.12 -11.11 -1.17
N PHE A 90 2.78 -10.00 -0.84
CA PHE A 90 3.34 -9.13 -1.89
C PHE A 90 4.44 -9.83 -2.67
N GLU A 91 5.35 -10.54 -2.00
CA GLU A 91 6.43 -11.28 -2.67
C GLU A 91 5.88 -12.33 -3.64
N GLN A 92 5.01 -13.23 -3.16
CA GLN A 92 4.43 -14.27 -4.02
C GLN A 92 3.51 -13.70 -5.11
N LEU A 93 2.80 -12.61 -4.81
CA LEU A 93 2.00 -11.93 -5.82
C LEU A 93 2.91 -11.36 -6.90
N GLU A 94 4.00 -10.68 -6.54
CA GLU A 94 4.98 -10.12 -7.48
C GLU A 94 5.58 -11.19 -8.40
N GLU A 95 5.92 -12.36 -7.87
CA GLU A 95 6.36 -13.50 -8.68
C GLU A 95 5.27 -13.95 -9.68
N ARG A 96 4.01 -14.02 -9.23
CA ARG A 96 2.87 -14.48 -10.04
C ARG A 96 2.44 -13.49 -11.13
N ILE A 97 2.50 -12.18 -10.86
CA ILE A 97 2.01 -11.14 -11.78
C ILE A 97 3.13 -10.32 -12.38
N GLY A 98 4.40 -10.56 -12.03
CA GLY A 98 5.53 -9.74 -12.42
C GLY A 98 5.61 -9.47 -13.91
N GLU A 99 5.40 -10.49 -14.74
CA GLU A 99 5.38 -10.35 -16.21
C GLU A 99 4.15 -9.59 -16.73
N ARG A 100 3.04 -9.61 -15.98
CA ARG A 100 1.77 -8.92 -16.29
C ARG A 100 1.74 -7.47 -15.79
N LEU A 101 2.63 -7.10 -14.85
CA LEU A 101 2.76 -5.74 -14.35
C LEU A 101 3.18 -4.79 -15.47
N ARG A 102 2.47 -3.67 -15.59
CA ARG A 102 2.76 -2.63 -16.58
C ARG A 102 3.97 -1.81 -16.12
N PRO A 103 4.67 -1.08 -17.02
CA PRO A 103 5.81 -0.26 -16.63
C PRO A 103 5.50 0.73 -15.49
N GLY A 104 4.32 1.35 -15.51
CA GLY A 104 3.89 2.31 -14.49
C GLY A 104 3.55 1.69 -13.12
N ASP A 105 3.44 0.36 -13.02
CA ASP A 105 3.18 -0.34 -11.76
C ASP A 105 4.41 -0.40 -10.86
N ARG A 106 5.59 -0.45 -11.49
CA ARG A 106 6.90 -0.48 -10.81
C ARG A 106 7.39 0.90 -10.37
N GLU A 107 6.63 1.95 -10.68
CA GLU A 107 6.90 3.30 -10.18
C GLU A 107 6.46 3.44 -8.72
N THR A 108 7.17 4.28 -7.96
CA THR A 108 6.74 4.71 -6.63
C THR A 108 5.66 5.79 -6.72
N ASN A 109 4.68 5.71 -5.85
CA ASN A 109 3.72 6.77 -5.60
C ASN A 109 4.37 7.94 -4.82
N PRO A 110 3.69 9.09 -4.64
CA PRO A 110 4.23 10.22 -3.88
C PRO A 110 4.59 9.91 -2.41
N GLN A 111 4.10 8.79 -1.87
CA GLN A 111 4.37 8.31 -0.52
C GLN A 111 5.59 7.36 -0.45
N GLY A 112 6.24 7.08 -1.59
CA GLY A 112 7.42 6.21 -1.67
C GLY A 112 7.11 4.71 -1.82
N GLU A 113 5.84 4.34 -2.03
CA GLU A 113 5.42 2.94 -2.20
C GLU A 113 5.19 2.59 -3.67
N LEU A 114 5.55 1.38 -4.10
CA LEU A 114 5.21 0.86 -5.43
C LEU A 114 3.70 0.95 -5.72
N ARG A 115 3.35 1.45 -6.90
CA ARG A 115 1.96 1.64 -7.31
C ARG A 115 1.15 0.35 -7.29
N TRP A 116 1.75 -0.78 -7.68
CA TRP A 116 1.06 -2.07 -7.67
C TRP A 116 0.77 -2.58 -6.25
N ARG A 117 1.67 -2.33 -5.28
CA ARG A 117 1.41 -2.69 -3.87
C ARG A 117 0.25 -1.86 -3.30
N ALA A 118 0.22 -0.57 -3.61
CA ALA A 118 -0.91 0.29 -3.26
C ALA A 118 -2.22 -0.16 -3.94
N ALA A 119 -2.15 -0.65 -5.19
CA ALA A 119 -3.29 -1.22 -5.88
C ALA A 119 -3.74 -2.56 -5.27
N ALA A 120 -2.80 -3.43 -4.86
CA ALA A 120 -3.08 -4.69 -4.19
C ALA A 120 -3.76 -4.48 -2.82
N ARG A 121 -3.35 -3.47 -2.03
CA ARG A 121 -4.08 -3.13 -0.79
C ARG A 121 -5.51 -2.66 -1.05
N LYS A 122 -5.73 -1.90 -2.11
CA LYS A 122 -7.10 -1.50 -2.53
C LYS A 122 -7.91 -2.72 -2.98
N ALA A 123 -7.29 -3.65 -3.68
CA ALA A 123 -7.92 -4.90 -4.09
C ALA A 123 -8.31 -5.74 -2.87
N ARG A 124 -7.40 -5.89 -1.88
CA ARG A 124 -7.68 -6.56 -0.60
C ARG A 124 -8.87 -5.93 0.12
N LYS A 125 -8.91 -4.60 0.22
CA LYS A 125 -10.04 -3.90 0.85
C LYS A 125 -11.36 -4.28 0.17
N ALA A 126 -11.39 -4.26 -1.16
CA ALA A 126 -12.61 -4.64 -1.88
C ALA A 126 -12.96 -6.13 -1.71
N LEU A 127 -11.96 -7.02 -1.63
CA LEU A 127 -12.17 -8.44 -1.32
C LEU A 127 -12.73 -8.65 0.10
N MET A 128 -12.36 -7.81 1.07
CA MET A 128 -12.98 -7.81 2.40
C MET A 128 -14.42 -7.31 2.35
N ASP A 129 -14.67 -6.23 1.60
CA ASP A 129 -16.01 -5.69 1.40
C ASP A 129 -16.93 -6.74 0.73
N ASP A 130 -16.38 -7.56 -0.17
CA ASP A 130 -17.06 -8.68 -0.84
C ASP A 130 -17.13 -9.96 0.04
N GLY A 131 -16.53 -9.96 1.23
CA GLY A 131 -16.53 -11.09 2.17
C GLY A 131 -15.67 -12.28 1.76
N LEU A 132 -14.70 -12.10 0.85
CA LEU A 132 -13.80 -13.14 0.34
C LEU A 132 -12.50 -13.27 1.15
N VAL A 133 -12.10 -12.19 1.81
CA VAL A 133 -10.89 -12.12 2.65
C VAL A 133 -11.28 -11.59 4.02
N ASP A 134 -10.75 -12.18 5.08
CA ASP A 134 -11.01 -11.75 6.44
C ASP A 134 -10.17 -10.52 6.82
N ALA A 135 -10.75 -9.68 7.69
CA ALA A 135 -10.08 -8.51 8.25
C ALA A 135 -9.17 -8.90 9.43
N ALA A 136 -7.97 -9.40 9.12
CA ALA A 136 -6.91 -9.64 10.11
C ALA A 136 -5.76 -8.60 9.99
N PRO A 137 -5.17 -8.16 11.12
CA PRO A 137 -3.98 -7.32 11.11
C PRO A 137 -2.75 -8.15 10.74
N GLY A 138 -1.88 -7.62 9.87
CA GLY A 138 -0.62 -8.27 9.47
C GLY A 138 -0.78 -9.48 8.53
N VAL A 139 -1.87 -10.22 8.65
CA VAL A 139 -2.11 -11.47 7.92
C VAL A 139 -3.31 -11.31 6.99
N TRP A 140 -3.24 -11.93 5.81
CA TRP A 140 -4.32 -12.00 4.85
C TRP A 140 -4.84 -13.43 4.84
N ARG A 141 -6.14 -13.61 5.10
CA ARG A 141 -6.78 -14.92 5.21
C ARG A 141 -7.98 -14.99 4.27
N LEU A 142 -8.12 -16.09 3.53
CA LEU A 142 -9.33 -16.40 2.80
C LEU A 142 -10.45 -16.77 3.77
N SER A 143 -11.59 -16.12 3.61
CA SER A 143 -12.83 -16.51 4.28
C SER A 143 -13.36 -17.84 3.71
N ASP A 144 -14.35 -18.42 4.38
CA ASP A 144 -15.05 -19.61 3.85
C ASP A 144 -15.65 -19.37 2.46
N LEU A 145 -16.13 -18.15 2.19
CA LEU A 145 -16.64 -17.77 0.88
C LEU A 145 -15.49 -17.71 -0.13
N GLY A 146 -14.39 -17.05 0.23
CA GLY A 146 -13.17 -16.97 -0.60
C GLY A 146 -12.69 -18.36 -1.04
N ARG A 147 -12.54 -19.29 -0.09
CA ARG A 147 -12.08 -20.67 -0.37
C ARG A 147 -12.97 -21.43 -1.33
N ARG A 148 -14.27 -21.13 -1.39
CA ARG A 148 -15.23 -21.78 -2.30
C ARG A 148 -15.25 -21.14 -3.68
N THR A 149 -14.95 -19.85 -3.76
CA THR A 149 -14.99 -19.09 -5.02
C THR A 149 -13.77 -19.30 -5.90
N VAL A 150 -12.62 -19.61 -5.30
CA VAL A 150 -11.39 -19.81 -6.07
C VAL A 150 -11.32 -21.27 -6.48
N THR A 151 -11.60 -21.51 -7.76
CA THR A 151 -11.36 -22.81 -8.37
C THR A 151 -9.84 -22.97 -8.52
N PRO A 152 -9.24 -24.07 -8.05
CA PRO A 152 -7.83 -24.33 -8.35
C PRO A 152 -7.69 -24.46 -9.87
N GLU A 153 -6.89 -23.60 -10.50
CA GLU A 153 -6.34 -23.94 -11.81
C GLU A 153 -5.31 -25.05 -11.57
N ALA A 154 -5.68 -26.28 -11.98
CA ALA A 154 -4.88 -27.49 -11.88
C ALA A 154 -3.84 -27.58 -13.01
#